data_AF-S4YHF1-F1
#
_entry.id   AF-S4YHF1-F1
#
_cell.length_a   1.000
_cell.length_b   1.000
_cell.length_c   1.000
_cell.angle_alpha   90.00
_cell.angle_beta   90.00
_cell.angle_gamma   90.00
#
_symmetry.space_group_name_H-M   'P 1'
#
loop_
_entity.id
_entity.type
_entity.pdbx_description
1 polymer ?
#
loop_
_entity_poly.entity_id
_entity_poly.type
_entity_poly.pdbx_seq_one_letter_code
_entity_poly.pdbx_strand_id
1 'polypeptide(L)'
;MKDVHIALSGSCVRLAYPGEDVLDFPDRLSFGPLYALDDDGALQARTRWLHDLYRSVHAPEWDTSEESQAGMTALKAQLAAVTGQVTLWVGDNADEQLMLRALLPLLGERPIFVVNVTEHTGRPSTHWCAAEMLEPLWIRRRELTSADKTALTTDWHRLLLENAPVRIFAENAVRGQAQDFHDRQLLDACPGDYTQGSRVVGEAMVNSPYPVGDTFLNFRLYALIAQGALQAQTAGMNMNRIKVKQA
;
A
#
# COMPACT_ATOMS: atom_id res chain seq x y z
N MET A 1 -21.05 -18.08 -13.36
CA MET A 1 -20.05 -17.93 -12.29
C MET A 1 -20.03 -16.47 -11.92
N LYS A 2 -20.14 -16.14 -10.63
CA LYS A 2 -19.95 -14.76 -10.19
C LYS A 2 -18.49 -14.37 -10.39
N ASP A 3 -18.25 -13.15 -10.87
CA ASP A 3 -16.91 -12.61 -10.99
C ASP A 3 -16.40 -12.29 -9.58
N VAL A 4 -15.13 -12.61 -9.29
CA VAL A 4 -14.53 -12.28 -8.00
C VAL A 4 -13.69 -11.03 -8.19
N HIS A 5 -14.03 -9.97 -7.48
CA HIS A 5 -13.27 -8.72 -7.51
C HIS A 5 -12.24 -8.72 -6.38
N ILE A 6 -11.04 -8.20 -6.64
CA ILE A 6 -10.02 -8.01 -5.61
C ILE A 6 -9.51 -6.57 -5.70
N ALA A 7 -9.43 -5.92 -4.55
CA ALA A 7 -8.92 -4.57 -4.42
C ALA A 7 -8.14 -4.41 -3.11
N LEU A 8 -7.31 -3.37 -3.01
CA LEU A 8 -6.62 -3.03 -1.79
C LEU A 8 -7.61 -2.61 -0.69
N SER A 9 -7.39 -3.04 0.56
CA SER A 9 -8.25 -2.70 1.69
C SER A 9 -8.42 -1.19 1.85
N GLY A 10 -9.67 -0.74 1.92
CA GLY A 10 -10.05 0.68 1.93
C GLY A 10 -10.52 1.20 0.57
N SER A 11 -10.42 0.39 -0.49
CA SER A 11 -10.95 0.70 -1.82
C SER A 11 -12.48 0.84 -1.82
N CYS A 12 -12.99 1.68 -2.74
CA CYS A 12 -14.43 1.84 -2.95
C CYS A 12 -15.08 0.72 -3.79
N VAL A 13 -14.33 -0.29 -4.24
CA VAL A 13 -14.86 -1.38 -5.09
C VAL A 13 -16.00 -2.13 -4.40
N ARG A 14 -15.90 -2.41 -3.09
CA ARG A 14 -16.98 -3.07 -2.34
C ARG A 14 -18.27 -2.27 -2.32
N LEU A 15 -18.17 -0.94 -2.31
CA LEU A 15 -19.32 -0.03 -2.36
C LEU A 15 -19.91 0.05 -3.76
N ALA A 16 -19.07 -0.01 -4.80
CA ALA A 16 -19.48 0.03 -6.20
C ALA A 16 -20.17 -1.27 -6.67
N TYR A 17 -19.85 -2.41 -6.06
CA TYR A 17 -20.42 -3.71 -6.42
C TYR A 17 -21.10 -4.39 -5.23
N PRO A 18 -22.20 -3.82 -4.70
CA PRO A 18 -22.91 -4.39 -3.56
C PRO A 18 -23.52 -5.75 -3.94
N GLY A 19 -23.17 -6.80 -3.21
CA GLY A 19 -23.67 -8.17 -3.43
C GLY A 19 -22.81 -9.05 -4.34
N GLU A 20 -21.72 -8.51 -4.87
CA GLU A 20 -20.65 -9.28 -5.52
C GLU A 20 -19.57 -9.73 -4.51
N ASP A 21 -18.81 -10.74 -4.90
CA ASP A 21 -17.70 -11.26 -4.10
C ASP A 21 -16.48 -10.35 -4.26
N VAL A 22 -16.36 -9.36 -3.38
CA VAL A 22 -15.19 -8.47 -3.30
C VAL A 22 -14.26 -8.96 -2.19
N LEU A 23 -13.03 -9.31 -2.53
CA LEU A 23 -11.96 -9.70 -1.60
C LEU A 23 -11.02 -8.52 -1.37
N ASP A 24 -10.65 -8.28 -0.12
CA ASP A 24 -9.76 -7.19 0.24
C ASP A 24 -8.32 -7.69 0.39
N PHE A 25 -7.37 -6.95 -0.19
CA PHE A 25 -5.94 -7.15 0.01
C PHE A 25 -5.44 -6.26 1.16
N PRO A 26 -4.98 -6.82 2.30
CA PRO A 26 -4.84 -6.04 3.54
C PRO A 26 -3.48 -5.38 3.76
N ASP A 27 -2.49 -5.58 2.89
CA ASP A 27 -1.16 -4.99 3.05
C ASP A 27 -0.83 -4.05 1.89
N ARG A 28 -0.21 -2.92 2.19
CA ARG A 28 0.21 -1.97 1.15
C ARG A 28 1.47 -2.42 0.42
N LEU A 29 2.33 -3.21 1.06
CA LEU A 29 3.61 -3.72 0.53
C LEU A 29 4.63 -2.67 0.03
N SER A 30 4.27 -1.40 -0.11
CA SER A 30 5.12 -0.34 -0.67
C SER A 30 6.25 0.11 0.24
N PHE A 31 6.22 -0.26 1.53
CA PHE A 31 7.26 0.07 2.48
C PHE A 31 7.50 -1.06 3.48
N GLY A 32 8.76 -1.15 3.94
CA GLY A 32 9.25 -2.22 4.81
C GLY A 32 9.55 -3.52 4.07
N PRO A 33 9.84 -4.59 4.82
CA PRO A 33 10.15 -5.90 4.26
C PRO A 33 9.01 -6.43 3.38
N LEU A 34 9.34 -6.78 2.14
CA LEU A 34 8.47 -7.54 1.24
C LEU A 34 8.63 -9.02 1.53
N TYR A 35 7.56 -9.77 1.27
CA TYR A 35 7.47 -11.19 1.54
C TYR A 35 6.63 -11.87 0.47
N ALA A 36 6.91 -13.16 0.24
CA ALA A 36 6.09 -13.99 -0.64
C ALA A 36 4.80 -14.39 0.11
N LEU A 37 3.64 -14.26 -0.53
CA LEU A 37 2.35 -14.46 0.15
C LEU A 37 2.10 -15.92 0.57
N ASP A 38 2.75 -16.87 -0.11
CA ASP A 38 2.73 -18.31 0.18
C ASP A 38 3.67 -18.72 1.33
N ASP A 39 4.48 -17.80 1.85
CA ASP A 39 5.33 -18.03 3.03
C ASP A 39 4.66 -17.47 4.30
N ASP A 40 4.02 -18.36 5.06
CA ASP A 40 3.38 -18.00 6.33
C ASP A 40 4.39 -17.47 7.37
N GLY A 41 5.62 -17.97 7.37
CA GLY A 41 6.67 -17.50 8.28
C GLY A 41 7.08 -16.07 7.96
N ALA A 42 7.18 -15.74 6.68
CA ALA A 42 7.46 -14.38 6.22
C ALA A 42 6.29 -13.43 6.47
N LEU A 43 5.04 -13.90 6.32
CA LEU A 43 3.85 -13.14 6.74
C LEU A 43 3.90 -12.81 8.24
N GLN A 44 4.27 -13.76 9.10
CA GLN A 44 4.41 -13.50 10.54
C GLN A 44 5.56 -12.53 10.85
N ALA A 45 6.66 -12.58 10.09
CA ALA A 45 7.73 -11.60 10.20
C ALA A 45 7.27 -10.19 9.79
N ARG A 46 6.48 -10.07 8.71
CA ARG A 46 5.85 -8.82 8.30
C ARG A 46 4.91 -8.27 9.37
N THR A 47 4.07 -9.12 9.97
CA THR A 47 3.17 -8.72 11.06
C THR A 47 3.94 -8.14 12.24
N ARG A 48 4.99 -8.83 12.71
CA ARG A 48 5.84 -8.32 13.81
C ARG A 48 6.49 -6.98 13.44
N TRP A 49 6.96 -6.84 12.20
CA TRP A 49 7.55 -5.60 11.74
C TRP A 49 6.56 -4.44 11.75
N LEU A 50 5.31 -4.65 11.30
CA LEU A 50 4.24 -3.64 11.36
C LEU A 50 3.90 -3.28 12.81
N HIS A 51 3.76 -4.28 13.68
CA HIS A 51 3.51 -4.11 15.11
C HIS A 51 4.60 -3.25 15.79
N ASP A 52 5.87 -3.50 15.47
CA ASP A 52 7.00 -2.73 16.00
C ASP A 52 7.05 -1.32 15.41
N LEU A 53 6.68 -1.15 14.14
CA LEU A 53 6.57 0.15 13.49
C LEU A 53 5.58 1.06 14.24
N TYR A 54 4.37 0.58 14.55
CA TYR A 54 3.36 1.40 15.26
C TYR A 54 3.82 1.82 16.66
N ARG A 55 4.59 0.97 17.35
CA ARG A 55 5.23 1.30 18.64
C ARG A 55 6.35 2.32 18.49
N SER A 56 7.16 2.20 17.43
CA SER A 56 8.27 3.12 17.17
C SER A 56 7.80 4.57 16.92
N VAL A 57 6.55 4.75 16.49
CA VAL A 57 5.93 6.06 16.27
C VAL A 57 4.96 6.47 17.38
N HIS A 58 5.00 5.76 18.52
CA HIS A 58 4.16 5.97 19.69
C HIS A 58 2.66 6.01 19.39
N ALA A 59 2.21 5.15 18.47
CA ALA A 59 0.81 5.01 18.08
C ALA A 59 0.33 3.55 18.09
N PRO A 60 0.48 2.81 19.21
CA PRO A 60 0.01 1.42 19.30
C PRO A 60 -1.51 1.29 19.07
N GLU A 61 -2.28 2.36 19.26
CA GLU A 61 -3.72 2.39 18.97
C GLU A 61 -4.06 2.39 17.48
N TRP A 62 -3.08 2.58 16.59
CA TRP A 62 -3.25 2.46 15.13
C TRP A 62 -2.74 1.12 14.60
N ASP A 63 -2.27 0.24 15.47
CA ASP A 63 -1.74 -1.06 15.10
C ASP A 63 -2.85 -1.95 14.56
N THR A 64 -2.80 -2.23 13.26
CA THR A 64 -3.72 -3.14 12.55
C THR A 64 -3.00 -4.41 12.07
N SER A 65 -1.84 -4.74 12.64
CA SER A 65 -0.98 -5.81 12.14
C SER A 65 -1.63 -7.19 12.28
N GLU A 66 -2.35 -7.45 13.38
CA GLU A 66 -3.07 -8.72 13.60
C GLU A 66 -4.27 -8.85 12.65
N GLU A 67 -5.06 -7.79 12.46
CA GLU A 67 -6.16 -7.74 11.50
C GLU A 67 -5.64 -7.96 10.07
N SER A 68 -4.51 -7.36 9.73
CA SER A 68 -3.89 -7.51 8.41
C SER A 68 -3.43 -8.95 8.18
N GLN A 69 -2.86 -9.61 9.20
CA GLN A 69 -2.48 -11.02 9.14
C GLN A 69 -3.68 -11.94 8.97
N ALA A 70 -4.73 -11.72 9.75
CA ALA A 70 -5.98 -12.48 9.67
C ALA A 70 -6.65 -12.29 8.29
N GLY A 71 -6.70 -11.05 7.81
CA GLY A 71 -7.20 -10.70 6.48
C GLY A 71 -6.41 -11.39 5.36
N MET A 72 -5.08 -11.45 5.46
CA MET A 72 -4.25 -12.10 4.43
C MET A 72 -4.47 -13.61 4.43
N THR A 73 -4.60 -14.20 5.62
CA THR A 73 -4.93 -15.63 5.77
C THR A 73 -6.30 -15.95 5.17
N ALA A 74 -7.31 -15.12 5.45
CA ALA A 74 -8.65 -15.27 4.89
C ALA A 74 -8.67 -15.10 3.37
N LEU A 75 -7.97 -14.08 2.84
CA LEU A 75 -7.82 -13.86 1.42
C LEU A 75 -7.25 -15.10 0.72
N LYS A 76 -6.14 -15.65 1.22
CA LYS A 76 -5.54 -16.87 0.63
C LYS A 76 -6.50 -18.05 0.60
N ALA A 77 -7.25 -18.27 1.69
CA ALA A 77 -8.25 -19.33 1.75
C ALA A 77 -9.40 -19.11 0.74
N GLN A 78 -9.87 -17.87 0.61
CA GLN A 78 -10.90 -17.50 -0.36
C GLN A 78 -10.41 -17.68 -1.80
N LEU A 79 -9.19 -17.26 -2.11
CA LEU A 79 -8.57 -17.43 -3.43
C LEU A 79 -8.43 -18.90 -3.84
N ALA A 80 -8.10 -19.78 -2.89
CA ALA A 80 -8.03 -21.23 -3.15
C ALA A 80 -9.40 -21.82 -3.55
N ALA A 81 -10.49 -21.24 -3.07
CA ALA A 81 -11.86 -21.64 -3.41
C ALA A 81 -12.37 -21.04 -4.74
N VAL A 82 -11.66 -20.04 -5.31
CA VAL A 82 -12.06 -19.43 -6.59
C VAL A 82 -11.76 -20.37 -7.76
N THR A 83 -12.82 -20.78 -8.45
CA THR A 83 -12.77 -21.62 -9.66
C THR A 83 -13.04 -20.85 -10.96
N GLY A 84 -13.46 -19.58 -10.85
CA GLY A 84 -13.79 -18.72 -11.97
C GLY A 84 -12.69 -17.73 -12.35
N GLN A 85 -13.10 -16.71 -13.10
CA GLN A 85 -12.27 -15.55 -13.43
C GLN A 85 -12.20 -14.58 -12.24
N VAL A 86 -11.14 -13.77 -12.23
CA VAL A 86 -10.89 -12.75 -11.20
C VAL A 86 -10.67 -11.40 -11.85
N THR A 87 -11.25 -10.34 -11.29
CA THR A 87 -10.99 -8.95 -11.69
C THR A 87 -10.21 -8.22 -10.59
N LEU A 88 -8.98 -7.82 -10.89
CA LEU A 88 -8.13 -7.01 -10.03
C LEU A 88 -8.33 -5.51 -10.33
N TRP A 89 -8.61 -4.73 -9.30
CA TRP A 89 -8.76 -3.28 -9.40
C TRP A 89 -7.48 -2.59 -8.93
N VAL A 90 -6.90 -1.77 -9.81
CA VAL A 90 -5.64 -1.09 -9.55
C VAL A 90 -5.67 0.34 -10.08
N GLY A 91 -4.77 1.16 -9.59
CA GLY A 91 -4.35 2.43 -10.17
C GLY A 91 -2.82 2.47 -10.28
N ASP A 92 -2.31 3.58 -10.78
CA ASP A 92 -0.88 3.82 -10.98
C ASP A 92 -0.21 4.29 -9.68
N ASN A 93 -0.28 3.45 -8.64
CA ASN A 93 0.39 3.63 -7.36
C ASN A 93 1.10 2.34 -6.94
N ALA A 94 2.10 2.47 -6.05
CA ALA A 94 2.92 1.33 -5.63
C ALA A 94 2.09 0.23 -4.95
N ASP A 95 1.16 0.59 -4.07
CA ASP A 95 0.42 -0.36 -3.25
C ASP A 95 -0.41 -1.33 -4.10
N GLU A 96 -1.22 -0.78 -5.01
CA GLU A 96 -2.11 -1.56 -5.86
C GLU A 96 -1.34 -2.31 -6.97
N GLN A 97 -0.24 -1.73 -7.46
CA GLN A 97 0.63 -2.39 -8.44
C GLN A 97 1.45 -3.53 -7.83
N LEU A 98 1.79 -3.45 -6.54
CA LEU A 98 2.39 -4.55 -5.77
C LEU A 98 1.36 -5.63 -5.47
N MET A 99 0.14 -5.27 -5.07
CA MET A 99 -0.96 -6.22 -4.91
C MET A 99 -1.16 -7.07 -6.17
N LEU A 100 -1.28 -6.42 -7.34
CA LEU A 100 -1.43 -7.11 -8.63
C LEU A 100 -0.34 -8.17 -8.82
N ARG A 101 0.92 -7.78 -8.63
CA ARG A 101 2.09 -8.66 -8.79
C ARG A 101 2.12 -9.80 -7.78
N ALA A 102 1.83 -9.50 -6.52
CA ALA A 102 1.87 -10.45 -5.41
C ALA A 102 0.80 -11.54 -5.52
N LEU A 103 -0.34 -11.23 -6.14
CA LEU A 103 -1.45 -12.18 -6.31
C LEU A 103 -1.26 -13.14 -7.48
N LEU A 104 -0.46 -12.80 -8.50
CA LEU A 104 -0.33 -13.65 -9.69
C LEU A 104 0.17 -15.07 -9.39
N PRO A 105 1.19 -15.29 -8.54
CA PRO A 105 1.62 -16.65 -8.18
C PRO A 105 0.50 -17.51 -7.57
N LEU A 106 -0.40 -16.90 -6.78
CA LEU A 106 -1.52 -17.61 -6.14
C LEU A 106 -2.68 -17.87 -7.12
N LEU A 107 -2.89 -16.96 -8.07
CA LEU A 107 -3.96 -17.06 -9.06
C LEU A 107 -3.60 -18.00 -10.23
N GLY A 108 -2.32 -18.21 -10.50
CA GLY A 108 -1.83 -19.14 -11.52
C GLY A 108 -2.41 -18.83 -12.91
N GLU A 109 -2.83 -19.87 -13.63
CA GLU A 109 -3.29 -19.76 -15.03
C GLU A 109 -4.76 -19.30 -15.18
N ARG A 110 -5.47 -19.00 -14.09
CA ARG A 110 -6.87 -18.54 -14.13
C ARG A 110 -7.03 -17.32 -15.06
N PRO A 111 -8.19 -17.12 -15.70
CA PRO A 111 -8.48 -15.85 -16.39
C PRO A 111 -8.45 -14.69 -15.39
N ILE A 112 -7.53 -13.75 -15.60
CA ILE A 112 -7.34 -12.58 -14.73
C ILE A 112 -7.59 -11.35 -15.56
N PHE A 113 -8.52 -10.53 -15.10
CA PHE A 113 -8.83 -9.24 -15.67
C PHE A 113 -8.30 -8.14 -14.78
N VAL A 114 -7.91 -7.02 -15.37
CA VAL A 114 -7.48 -5.82 -14.65
C VAL A 114 -8.35 -4.64 -15.07
N VAL A 115 -8.83 -3.88 -14.10
CA VAL A 115 -9.34 -2.52 -14.30
C VAL A 115 -8.33 -1.56 -13.73
N ASN A 116 -7.70 -0.75 -14.60
CA ASN A 116 -6.84 0.34 -14.16
C ASN A 116 -7.68 1.62 -14.05
N VAL A 117 -7.94 2.08 -12.83
CA VAL A 117 -8.75 3.28 -12.58
C VAL A 117 -8.03 4.54 -13.02
N THR A 118 -6.70 4.58 -13.03
CA THR A 118 -5.94 5.75 -13.46
C THR A 118 -6.14 6.01 -14.95
N GLU A 119 -6.12 4.97 -15.77
CA GLU A 119 -6.38 5.04 -17.21
C GLU A 119 -7.76 5.62 -17.56
N HIS A 120 -8.74 5.48 -16.68
CA HIS A 120 -10.13 5.87 -16.96
C HIS A 120 -10.60 7.11 -16.19
N THR A 121 -10.00 7.41 -15.05
CA THR A 121 -10.46 8.47 -14.15
C THR A 121 -9.41 9.54 -13.88
N GLY A 122 -8.13 9.29 -14.22
CA GLY A 122 -7.01 10.12 -13.81
C GLY A 122 -6.70 10.09 -12.32
N ARG A 123 -7.41 9.27 -11.51
CA ARG A 123 -7.12 9.09 -10.09
C ARG A 123 -6.04 8.03 -9.92
N PRO A 124 -5.02 8.25 -9.06
CA PRO A 124 -3.88 7.35 -8.93
C PRO A 124 -4.19 6.07 -8.16
N SER A 125 -5.31 6.01 -7.43
CA SER A 125 -5.71 4.84 -6.62
C SER A 125 -7.22 4.66 -6.61
N THR A 126 -7.65 3.40 -6.43
CA THR A 126 -9.06 3.04 -6.23
C THR A 126 -9.66 3.70 -4.97
N HIS A 127 -8.83 4.06 -3.98
CA HIS A 127 -9.24 4.80 -2.78
C HIS A 127 -9.69 6.24 -3.04
N TRP A 128 -9.24 6.82 -4.15
CA TRP A 128 -9.53 8.22 -4.50
C TRP A 128 -10.66 8.34 -5.53
N CYS A 129 -11.33 7.22 -5.79
CA CYS A 129 -12.50 7.15 -6.66
C CYS A 129 -13.77 7.12 -5.80
N ALA A 130 -14.84 7.75 -6.27
CA ALA A 130 -16.18 7.50 -5.72
C ALA A 130 -16.71 6.16 -6.26
N ALA A 131 -17.63 5.52 -5.55
CA ALA A 131 -18.18 4.21 -5.95
C ALA A 131 -18.84 4.27 -7.34
N GLU A 132 -19.58 5.35 -7.60
CA GLU A 132 -20.28 5.63 -8.86
C GLU A 132 -19.32 5.79 -10.05
N MET A 133 -18.06 6.16 -9.79
CA MET A 133 -17.03 6.23 -10.82
C MET A 133 -16.51 4.84 -11.20
N LEU A 134 -16.54 3.88 -10.28
CA LEU A 134 -15.99 2.53 -10.48
C LEU A 134 -16.99 1.61 -11.18
N GLU A 135 -18.28 1.71 -10.83
CA GLU A 135 -19.39 0.93 -11.41
C GLU A 135 -19.31 0.72 -12.95
N PRO A 136 -19.14 1.77 -13.77
CA PRO A 136 -19.09 1.62 -15.23
C PRO A 136 -17.76 1.09 -15.77
N LEU A 137 -16.70 0.98 -14.95
CA LEU A 137 -15.36 0.61 -15.42
C LEU A 137 -15.18 -0.89 -15.57
N TRP A 138 -16.05 -1.72 -14.99
CA TRP A 138 -15.94 -3.17 -15.12
C TRP A 138 -16.03 -3.66 -16.58
N ILE A 139 -16.75 -2.95 -17.46
CA ILE A 139 -16.80 -3.26 -18.90
C ILE A 139 -15.46 -2.96 -19.58
N ARG A 140 -14.63 -2.07 -18.99
CA ARG A 140 -13.33 -1.67 -19.51
C ARG A 140 -12.19 -2.60 -19.08
N ARG A 141 -12.48 -3.61 -18.25
CA ARG A 141 -11.47 -4.56 -17.79
C ARG A 141 -10.77 -5.24 -18.97
N ARG A 142 -9.46 -5.42 -18.86
CA ARG A 142 -8.63 -6.09 -19.84
C ARG A 142 -8.16 -7.43 -19.29
N GLU A 143 -8.28 -8.49 -20.07
CA GLU A 143 -7.69 -9.78 -19.71
C GLU A 143 -6.17 -9.71 -19.82
N LEU A 144 -5.47 -10.22 -18.82
CA LEU A 144 -4.02 -10.38 -18.84
C LEU A 144 -3.65 -11.54 -19.75
N THR A 145 -2.80 -11.26 -20.73
CA THR A 145 -2.21 -12.31 -21.57
C THR A 145 -1.24 -13.17 -20.77
N SER A 146 -0.90 -14.36 -21.27
CA SER A 146 0.15 -15.19 -20.64
C SER A 146 1.50 -14.46 -20.57
N ALA A 147 1.80 -13.58 -21.54
CA ALA A 147 2.98 -12.74 -21.53
C ALA A 147 2.92 -11.69 -20.40
N ASP A 148 1.79 -11.02 -20.22
CA ASP A 148 1.58 -10.06 -19.11
C ASP A 148 1.78 -10.75 -17.75
N LYS A 149 1.14 -11.92 -17.55
CA LYS A 149 1.25 -12.68 -16.30
C LYS A 149 2.68 -13.11 -16.01
N THR A 150 3.41 -13.54 -17.05
CA THR A 150 4.82 -13.94 -16.93
C THR A 150 5.70 -12.74 -16.56
N ALA A 151 5.51 -11.61 -17.23
CA ALA A 151 6.29 -10.40 -16.98
C ALA A 151 6.06 -9.87 -15.56
N LEU A 152 4.81 -9.77 -15.13
CA LEU A 152 4.44 -9.29 -13.79
C LEU A 152 4.89 -10.24 -12.67
N THR A 153 4.80 -11.56 -12.88
CA THR A 153 5.33 -12.56 -11.93
C THR A 153 6.85 -12.53 -11.85
N THR A 154 7.54 -12.34 -12.98
CA THR A 154 9.00 -12.17 -13.00
C THR A 154 9.40 -10.91 -12.24
N ASP A 155 8.67 -9.81 -12.46
CA ASP A 155 8.89 -8.54 -11.75
C ASP A 155 8.63 -8.69 -10.25
N TRP A 156 7.61 -9.45 -9.84
CA TRP A 156 7.37 -9.80 -8.43
C TRP A 156 8.57 -10.47 -7.78
N HIS A 157 9.13 -11.51 -8.42
CA HIS A 157 10.30 -12.20 -7.88
C HIS A 157 11.54 -11.30 -7.82
N ARG A 158 11.73 -10.42 -8.81
CA ARG A 158 12.78 -9.39 -8.77
C ARG A 158 12.61 -8.47 -7.56
N LEU A 159 11.39 -7.97 -7.31
CA LEU A 159 11.10 -7.07 -6.19
C LEU A 159 11.29 -7.76 -4.82
N LEU A 160 10.97 -9.06 -4.72
CA LEU A 160 11.26 -9.86 -3.53
C LEU A 160 12.75 -10.01 -3.28
N LEU A 161 13.55 -10.23 -4.33
CA LEU A 161 15.00 -10.34 -4.22
C LEU A 161 15.66 -9.00 -3.86
N GLU A 162 15.22 -7.90 -4.47
CA GLU A 162 15.72 -6.55 -4.17
C GLU A 162 15.34 -6.10 -2.76
N ASN A 163 14.13 -6.44 -2.32
CA ASN A 163 13.56 -6.12 -1.00
C ASN A 163 13.83 -4.68 -0.51
N ALA A 164 13.77 -3.71 -1.42
CA ALA A 164 14.02 -2.30 -1.11
C ALA A 164 13.06 -1.78 -0.02
N PRO A 165 13.53 -0.94 0.93
CA PRO A 165 12.73 -0.51 2.06
C PRO A 165 11.52 0.35 1.67
N VAL A 166 11.57 1.01 0.49
CA VAL A 166 10.49 1.79 -0.10
C VAL A 166 10.35 1.39 -1.56
N ARG A 167 9.12 1.39 -2.07
CA ARG A 167 8.78 1.05 -3.45
C ARG A 167 7.83 2.11 -3.99
N ILE A 168 8.17 2.69 -5.14
CA ILE A 168 7.35 3.69 -5.84
C ILE A 168 6.88 3.12 -7.17
N PHE A 169 5.77 3.63 -7.70
CA PHE A 169 5.35 3.36 -9.07
C PHE A 169 5.67 4.55 -9.95
N ALA A 170 6.65 4.40 -10.84
CA ALA A 170 7.17 5.47 -11.68
C ALA A 170 7.43 4.94 -13.09
N GLU A 171 6.98 5.67 -14.11
CA GLU A 171 7.17 5.33 -15.52
C GLU A 171 6.69 3.89 -15.82
N ASN A 172 5.48 3.54 -15.35
CA ASN A 172 4.86 2.22 -15.49
C ASN A 172 5.64 1.05 -14.85
N ALA A 173 6.54 1.32 -13.91
CA ALA A 173 7.33 0.31 -13.23
C ALA A 173 7.37 0.52 -11.71
N VAL A 174 7.40 -0.59 -10.96
CA VAL A 174 7.68 -0.55 -9.51
C VAL A 174 9.19 -0.49 -9.31
N ARG A 175 9.66 0.56 -8.62
CA ARG A 175 11.08 0.81 -8.37
C ARG A 175 11.38 0.85 -6.88
N GLY A 176 12.41 0.12 -6.47
CA GLY A 176 12.95 0.20 -5.12
C GLY A 176 13.64 1.55 -4.87
N GLN A 177 13.48 2.06 -3.66
CA GLN A 177 14.07 3.31 -3.18
C GLN A 177 14.65 3.13 -1.78
N ALA A 178 15.52 4.06 -1.40
CA ALA A 178 16.05 4.13 -0.04
C ALA A 178 14.95 4.53 0.96
N GLN A 179 15.17 4.22 2.24
CA GLN A 179 14.20 4.45 3.30
C GLN A 179 13.92 5.95 3.53
N ASP A 180 14.87 6.81 3.18
CA ASP A 180 14.82 8.27 3.32
C ASP A 180 14.25 8.98 2.08
N PHE A 181 13.72 8.24 1.10
CA PHE A 181 13.25 8.80 -0.18
C PHE A 181 12.25 9.96 -0.04
N HIS A 182 11.38 9.92 0.97
CA HIS A 182 10.38 10.95 1.26
C HIS A 182 10.82 11.97 2.35
N ASP A 183 12.03 11.85 2.90
CA ASP A 183 12.47 12.69 4.02
C ASP A 183 12.56 14.17 3.64
N ARG A 184 12.89 14.47 2.37
CA ARG A 184 12.96 15.84 1.87
C ARG A 184 11.61 16.57 2.06
N GLN A 185 10.50 15.90 1.78
CA GLN A 185 9.17 16.48 1.93
C GLN A 185 8.80 16.74 3.39
N LEU A 186 9.24 15.89 4.32
CA LEU A 186 9.07 16.12 5.75
C LEU A 186 9.89 17.31 6.24
N LEU A 187 11.13 17.44 5.76
CA LEU A 187 12.00 18.56 6.11
C LEU A 187 11.47 19.89 5.57
N ASP A 188 10.96 19.91 4.34
CA ASP A 188 10.34 21.10 3.72
C ASP A 188 9.04 21.51 4.40
N ALA A 189 8.21 20.54 4.81
CA ALA A 189 6.96 20.79 5.52
C ALA A 189 7.16 21.24 6.98
N CYS A 190 8.36 21.07 7.53
CA CYS A 190 8.64 21.42 8.92
C CYS A 190 9.11 22.88 9.03
N PRO A 191 8.40 23.75 9.76
CA PRO A 191 8.79 25.15 9.94
C PRO A 191 9.87 25.32 11.02
N GLY A 192 10.40 26.55 11.13
CA GLY A 192 11.37 26.92 12.18
C GLY A 192 10.77 27.01 13.59
N ASP A 193 9.46 27.21 13.71
CA ASP A 193 8.71 27.20 14.97
C ASP A 193 7.95 25.87 15.16
N TYR A 194 7.60 25.55 16.41
CA TYR A 194 6.88 24.30 16.71
C TYR A 194 5.50 24.24 16.07
N THR A 195 5.27 23.20 15.26
CA THR A 195 3.98 22.84 14.66
C THR A 195 3.58 21.42 15.02
N GLN A 196 2.33 21.03 14.79
CA GLN A 196 1.85 19.67 15.06
C GLN A 196 2.45 18.67 14.06
N GLY A 197 2.89 17.50 14.54
CA GLY A 197 3.49 16.46 13.70
C GLY A 197 2.58 16.00 12.56
N SER A 198 1.28 15.87 12.82
CA SER A 198 0.28 15.50 11.80
C SER A 198 0.15 16.54 10.68
N ARG A 199 0.41 17.81 10.96
CA ARG A 199 0.43 18.86 9.94
C ARG A 199 1.64 18.69 9.01
N VAL A 200 2.82 18.42 9.57
CA VAL A 200 4.04 18.13 8.79
C VAL A 200 3.85 16.88 7.94
N VAL A 201 3.33 15.79 8.52
CA VAL A 201 3.06 14.54 7.80
C VAL A 201 2.03 14.75 6.68
N GLY A 202 0.92 15.45 6.96
CA GLY A 202 -0.11 15.72 5.96
C GLY A 202 0.40 16.57 4.80
N GLU A 203 1.19 17.60 5.08
CA GLU A 203 1.80 18.45 4.05
C GLU A 203 2.85 17.69 3.24
N ALA A 204 3.69 16.89 3.89
CA ALA A 204 4.65 16.02 3.21
C ALA A 204 3.97 14.96 2.32
N MET A 205 2.81 14.45 2.74
CA MET A 205 2.00 13.50 1.96
C MET A 205 1.48 14.13 0.68
N VAL A 206 0.95 15.35 0.74
CA VAL A 206 0.44 16.09 -0.43
C VAL A 206 1.58 16.45 -1.38
N ASN A 207 2.75 16.82 -0.85
CA ASN A 207 3.89 17.27 -1.64
C ASN A 207 4.83 16.12 -2.08
N SER A 208 4.53 14.87 -1.71
CA SER A 208 5.30 13.72 -2.14
C SER A 208 5.12 13.45 -3.63
N PRO A 209 6.21 13.19 -4.38
CA PRO A 209 6.14 12.99 -5.83
C PRO A 209 5.39 11.71 -6.22
N TYR A 210 5.27 10.76 -5.29
CA TYR A 210 4.51 9.52 -5.44
C TYR A 210 3.62 9.32 -4.22
N PRO A 211 2.45 8.66 -4.38
CA PRO A 211 1.56 8.36 -3.26
C PRO A 211 2.29 7.62 -2.14
N VAL A 212 2.09 8.09 -0.91
CA VAL A 212 2.69 7.52 0.30
C VAL A 212 1.71 7.70 1.47
N GLY A 213 1.69 6.75 2.38
CA GLY A 213 0.82 6.78 3.56
C GLY A 213 1.41 7.56 4.73
N ASP A 214 0.51 8.13 5.54
CA ASP A 214 0.81 8.83 6.80
C ASP A 214 1.62 7.98 7.79
N THR A 215 1.35 6.68 7.87
CA THR A 215 2.03 5.73 8.77
C THR A 215 3.52 5.67 8.46
N PHE A 216 3.90 5.57 7.19
CA PHE A 216 5.30 5.56 6.78
C PHE A 216 5.97 6.92 6.98
N LEU A 217 5.29 8.01 6.63
CA LEU A 217 5.81 9.36 6.84
C LEU A 217 6.00 9.70 8.32
N ASN A 218 5.10 9.25 9.20
CA ASN A 218 5.26 9.40 10.64
C ASN A 218 6.46 8.59 11.17
N PHE A 219 6.67 7.38 10.63
CA PHE A 219 7.88 6.61 10.91
C PHE A 219 9.16 7.33 10.49
N ARG A 220 9.17 7.97 9.31
CA ARG A 220 10.29 8.80 8.86
C ARG A 220 10.46 10.08 9.68
N LEU A 221 9.37 10.73 10.09
CA LEU A 221 9.41 11.89 10.99
C LEU A 221 10.15 11.56 12.29
N TYR A 222 9.85 10.40 12.89
CA TYR A 222 10.53 9.93 14.09
C TYR A 222 12.00 9.58 13.86
N ALA A 223 12.35 9.02 12.69
CA ALA A 223 13.75 8.81 12.32
C ALA A 223 14.51 10.14 12.20
N LEU A 224 13.91 11.18 11.62
CA LEU A 224 14.51 12.52 11.50
C LEU A 224 14.69 13.20 12.87
N ILE A 225 13.76 12.99 13.81
CA ILE A 225 13.91 13.44 15.21
C ILE A 225 15.10 12.72 15.88
N ALA A 226 15.20 11.39 15.72
CA ALA A 226 16.29 10.61 16.30
C ALA A 226 17.67 10.98 15.72
N GLN A 227 17.71 11.38 14.45
CA GLN A 227 18.91 11.87 13.76
C GLN A 227 19.27 13.31 14.13
N GLY A 228 18.41 14.03 14.85
CA GLY A 228 18.61 15.44 15.20
C GLY A 228 18.37 16.41 14.04
N ALA A 229 17.78 15.96 12.93
CA ALA A 229 17.39 16.83 11.82
C ALA A 229 16.12 17.64 12.14
N LEU A 230 15.27 17.11 13.02
CA LEU A 230 14.10 17.77 13.58
C LEU A 230 14.14 17.74 15.12
N GLN A 231 13.54 18.73 15.76
CA GLN A 231 13.38 18.77 17.22
C GLN A 231 11.94 18.50 17.60
N ALA A 232 11.74 17.68 18.63
CA ALA A 232 10.43 17.41 19.23
C ALA A 232 10.29 18.16 20.57
N GLN A 233 9.15 18.82 20.78
CA GLN A 233 8.88 19.51 22.05
C GLN A 233 8.66 18.52 23.20
N THR A 234 7.97 17.41 22.91
CA THR A 234 7.66 16.36 23.87
C THR A 234 7.92 15.01 23.20
N ALA A 235 8.75 14.18 23.81
CA ALA A 235 9.01 12.84 23.32
C ALA A 235 7.83 11.90 23.62
N GLY A 236 7.73 10.80 22.87
CA GLY A 236 6.84 9.70 23.24
C GLY A 236 5.36 9.86 22.87
N MET A 237 5.03 10.67 21.86
CA MET A 237 3.65 10.99 21.49
C MET A 237 3.38 10.78 20.00
N ASN A 238 2.29 10.14 19.59
CA ASN A 238 1.95 10.03 18.16
C ASN A 238 1.90 11.40 17.44
N MET A 239 1.88 11.38 16.09
CA MET A 239 1.89 12.60 15.27
C MET A 239 0.76 13.60 15.59
N ASN A 240 -0.36 13.14 16.14
CA ASN A 240 -1.49 14.01 16.50
C ASN A 240 -1.24 14.78 17.80
N ARG A 241 -0.22 14.45 18.58
CA ARG A 241 0.07 15.08 19.88
C ARG A 241 1.47 15.67 19.97
N ILE A 242 2.44 15.14 19.21
CA ILE A 242 3.79 15.70 19.13
C ILE A 242 3.78 17.05 18.42
N LYS A 243 4.66 17.94 18.88
CA LYS A 243 5.04 19.15 18.17
C LYS A 243 6.49 19.08 17.74
N VAL A 244 6.75 19.46 16.49
CA VAL A 244 8.05 19.37 15.84
C VAL A 244 8.44 20.70 15.19
N LYS A 245 9.74 20.92 15.02
CA LYS A 245 10.31 22.04 14.24
C LYS A 245 11.65 21.61 13.61
N GLN A 246 12.16 22.42 12.68
CA GLN A 246 13.54 22.25 12.20
C GLN A 246 14.56 22.44 13.33
N ALA A 247 15.67 21.70 13.24
CA ALA A 247 16.75 21.75 14.22
C ALA A 247 17.59 23.03 14.14
#